data_AF-A0A0E2NZL2-F1
#
_entry.id   AF-A0A0E2NZL2-F1
#
_cell.length_a   1.000
_cell.length_b   1.000
_cell.length_c   1.000
_cell.angle_alpha   90.00
_cell.angle_beta   90.00
_cell.angle_gamma   90.00
#
_symmetry.space_group_name_H-M   'P 1'
#
loop_
_entity.id
_entity.type
_entity.pdbx_description
1 polymer ?
#
loop_
_entity_poly.entity_id
_entity_poly.type
_entity_poly.pdbx_seq_one_letter_code
_entity_poly.pdbx_strand_id
1 'polypeptide(L)' 'MLFANVRLSNVEHKEAFDIEWKAWVGDNPNHWPQLSCVGATLSAGTLVEIAVIAARPLTSNTFFSIA' A
#
# COMPACT_ATOMS: atom_id res chain seq x y z
N MET A 1 2.57 10.88 -1.66
CA MET A 1 2.80 9.94 -0.54
C MET A 1 1.82 8.79 -0.70
N LEU A 2 2.32 7.55 -0.65
CA LEU A 2 1.55 6.32 -0.70
C LEU A 2 2.05 5.44 0.44
N PHE A 3 1.15 4.95 1.29
CA PHE A 3 1.47 4.08 2.41
C PHE A 3 0.42 2.98 2.54
N ALA A 4 0.87 1.75 2.82
CA ALA A 4 0.02 0.61 3.10
C ALA A 4 0.45 -0.05 4.42
N ASN A 5 -0.51 -0.27 5.31
CA ASN A 5 -0.35 -1.08 6.51
C ASN A 5 -1.12 -2.39 6.32
N VAL A 6 -0.36 -3.48 6.24
CA VAL A 6 -0.86 -4.84 6.06
C VAL A 6 -0.85 -5.56 7.39
N ARG A 7 -1.98 -6.17 7.73
CA ARG A 7 -2.14 -7.04 8.88
C ARG A 7 -2.49 -8.44 8.41
N LEU A 8 -1.63 -9.41 8.70
CA LEU A 8 -1.87 -10.82 8.39
C LEU A 8 -2.39 -11.54 9.63
N SER A 9 -3.38 -12.42 9.44
CA SER A 9 -3.84 -13.29 10.54
C SER A 9 -2.82 -14.34 10.93
N ASN A 10 -1.91 -14.69 10.01
CA ASN A 10 -0.72 -15.51 10.25
C ASN A 10 0.47 -14.89 9.52
N VAL A 11 1.46 -14.42 10.28
CA VAL A 11 2.65 -13.76 9.72
C VAL A 11 3.54 -14.72 8.92
N GLU A 12 3.45 -16.03 9.17
CA GLU A 12 4.18 -17.05 8.40
C GLU A 12 3.74 -17.08 6.93
N HIS A 13 2.56 -16.54 6.60
CA HIS A 13 2.10 -16.41 5.21
C HIS A 13 2.66 -15.19 4.48
N LYS A 14 3.62 -14.46 5.08
CA LYS A 14 4.20 -13.25 4.50
C LYS A 14 4.79 -13.47 3.11
N GLU A 15 5.48 -14.59 2.88
CA GLU A 15 6.07 -14.88 1.58
C GLU A 15 5.02 -15.05 0.48
N ALA A 16 3.93 -15.79 0.78
CA ALA A 16 2.80 -15.94 -0.14
C ALA A 16 2.10 -14.60 -0.40
N PHE A 17 1.90 -13.79 0.65
CA PHE A 17 1.37 -12.44 0.51
C PHE A 17 2.25 -11.57 -0.39
N ASP A 18 3.58 -11.62 -0.23
CA ASP A 18 4.50 -10.81 -1.03
C ASP A 18 4.46 -11.14 -2.52
N ILE A 19 4.24 -12.40 -2.88
CA ILE A 19 4.07 -12.83 -4.27
C ILE A 19 2.85 -12.13 -4.88
N GLU A 20 1.68 -12.27 -4.23
CA GLU A 20 0.43 -11.70 -4.70
C GLU A 20 0.45 -10.17 -4.65
N TRP A 21 1.05 -9.58 -3.62
CA TRP A 21 1.18 -8.14 -3.45
C TRP A 21 2.02 -7.52 -4.58
N LYS A 22 3.17 -8.13 -4.93
CA LYS A 22 4.01 -7.68 -6.04
C LYS A 22 3.27 -7.74 -7.37
N ALA A 23 2.53 -8.82 -7.61
CA ALA A 23 1.72 -8.97 -8.82
C ALA A 23 0.61 -7.90 -8.90
N TRP A 24 0.02 -7.54 -7.76
CA TRP A 24 -1.05 -6.54 -7.70
C TRP A 24 -0.56 -5.09 -7.79
N VAL A 25 0.50 -4.72 -7.07
CA VAL A 25 1.03 -3.34 -7.04
C VAL A 25 1.69 -2.95 -8.38
N GLY A 26 2.12 -3.96 -9.16
CA GLY A 26 2.70 -3.80 -10.48
C GLY A 26 4.17 -3.38 -10.47
N ASP A 27 4.76 -3.27 -11.65
CA ASP A 27 6.22 -3.18 -11.81
C ASP A 27 6.79 -1.75 -11.74
N ASN A 28 5.96 -0.72 -11.54
CA ASN A 28 6.43 0.66 -11.50
C ASN A 28 6.80 1.09 -10.07
N PRO A 29 8.10 1.18 -9.72
CA PRO A 29 8.52 1.52 -8.36
C PRO A 29 8.12 2.93 -7.92
N ASN A 30 7.85 3.85 -8.86
CA ASN A 30 7.37 5.19 -8.53
C ASN A 30 5.95 5.20 -7.94
N HIS A 31 5.20 4.09 -8.12
CA HIS A 31 3.85 3.93 -7.60
C HIS A 31 3.80 3.02 -6.37
N TRP A 32 4.92 2.46 -5.95
CA TRP A 32 4.96 1.58 -4.79
C TRP A 32 4.70 2.36 -3.50
N PRO A 33 3.81 1.88 -2.62
CA PRO A 33 3.65 2.48 -1.31
C PRO A 33 4.83 2.10 -0.42
N GLN A 34 5.10 2.95 0.58
CA GLN A 34 5.80 2.46 1.76
C GLN A 34 4.92 1.39 2.43
N LEU A 35 5.53 0.24 2.75
CA LEU A 35 4.80 -0.92 3.26
C LEU A 35 5.21 -1.21 4.71
N SER A 36 4.21 -1.38 5.57
CA SER A 36 4.35 -2.03 6.88
C SER A 36 3.55 -3.32 6.84
N CYS A 37 4.13 -4.43 7.33
CA CYS A 37 3.45 -5.72 7.38
C CYS A 37 3.69 -6.38 8.73
N VAL A 38 2.61 -6.71 9.44
CA VAL A 38 2.65 -7.28 10.79
C VAL A 38 1.61 -8.39 10.97
N GLY A 39 1.81 -9.27 11.94
CA GLY A 39 0.77 -10.20 12.40
C GLY A 39 -0.24 -9.51 13.32
N ALA A 40 -1.53 -9.84 13.21
CA ALA A 40 -2.59 -9.33 14.08
C ALA A 40 -3.77 -10.28 14.18
N THR A 41 -4.54 -10.20 15.28
CA THR A 41 -5.85 -10.84 15.37
C THR A 41 -6.85 -10.06 14.51
N LEU A 42 -7.45 -10.73 13.52
CA LEU A 42 -8.43 -10.17 12.61
C LEU A 42 -9.83 -10.75 12.86
N SER A 43 -10.85 -10.16 12.25
CA SER A 43 -12.21 -10.71 12.23
C SER A 43 -12.21 -12.14 11.68
N ALA A 44 -13.08 -13.00 12.23
CA ALA A 44 -13.14 -14.42 11.87
C ALA A 44 -13.22 -14.63 10.35
N GLY A 45 -12.38 -15.53 9.83
CA GLY A 45 -12.27 -15.82 8.39
C GLY A 45 -11.46 -14.83 7.56
N THR A 46 -11.00 -13.71 8.15
CA THR A 46 -10.15 -12.73 7.45
C THR A 46 -8.69 -13.17 7.47
N LEU A 47 -8.07 -13.28 6.30
CA LEU A 47 -6.65 -13.67 6.18
C LEU A 47 -5.71 -12.46 6.17
N VAL A 48 -6.17 -11.35 5.62
CA VAL A 48 -5.41 -10.11 5.48
C VAL A 48 -6.35 -8.90 5.58
N GLU A 49 -5.89 -7.87 6.27
CA GLU A 49 -6.50 -6.53 6.26
C GLU A 49 -5.46 -5.52 5.78
N ILE A 50 -5.87 -4.59 4.92
CA ILE A 50 -4.96 -3.59 4.33
C ILE A 50 -5.57 -2.20 4.50
N ALA A 51 -4.88 -1.34 5.23
CA ALA A 51 -5.23 0.08 5.36
C ALA A 51 -4.27 0.93 4.52
N VAL A 52 -4.81 1.85 3.71
CA VAL A 52 -4.02 2.63 2.73
C VAL A 52 -4.21 4.12 2.95
N ILE A 53 -3.11 4.87 2.84
CA ILE A 53 -3.11 6.33 2.75
C ILE A 53 -2.55 6.72 1.39
N ALA A 54 -3.29 7.53 0.64
CA ALA A 54 -2.87 8.05 -0.65
C ALA A 54 -3.03 9.58 -0.69
N ALA A 55 -2.15 10.24 -1.43
CA ALA A 55 -2.24 11.67 -1.71
C ALA A 55 -2.36 11.89 -3.23
N ARG A 56 -3.31 12.74 -3.63
CA ARG A 56 -3.42 13.20 -5.02
C ARG A 56 -2.23 14.10 -5.34
N PRO A 57 -1.43 13.82 -6.38
CA PRO A 57 -0.40 14.75 -6.83
C PRO A 57 -1.02 16.09 -7.16
N LEU A 58 -0.37 17.19 -6.77
CA LEU A 58 -0.69 18.49 -7.34
C LEU A 58 -0.29 18.43 -8.81
N THR A 59 -1.27 18.35 -9.70
CA THR A 59 -1.08 18.66 -11.10
C THR A 59 -0.76 20.15 -11.19
N SER A 60 0.51 20.51 -11.27
CA SER A 60 0.92 21.89 -11.54
C SER A 60 0.46 22.24 -12.96
N ASN A 61 -0.71 22.86 -13.08
CA ASN A 61 -1.14 23.53 -14.30
C ASN A 61 -1.51 25.00 -14.03
N THR A 62 -1.06 25.55 -12.90
CA THR A 62 -1.14 27.00 -12.67
C THR A 62 0.29 27.50 -12.52
N PHE A 63 0.91 27.81 -13.65
CA PHE A 63 1.98 28.78 -13.67
C PHE A 63 1.44 30.03 -12.97
N PHE A 64 1.97 30.35 -11.80
CA PHE A 64 1.84 31.70 -11.25
C PHE A 64 2.60 32.63 -12.21
N SER A 65 1.91 33.10 -13.25
CA SER A 65 2.20 34.40 -13.84
C SER A 65 1.72 35.43 -12.83
N ILE A 66 2.65 35.90 -12.00
CA ILE A 66 2.53 37.18 -11.34
C ILE A 66 3.38 38.13 -12.18
N ALA A 67 2.66 39.02 -12.86
CA ALA A 67 3.17 40.21 -13.51
C ALA A 67 3.77 41.18 -12.49
#